data_AF-A0A6A6YWW5-F1
#
_entry.id   AF-A0A6A6YWW5-F1
#
_cell.length_a   1.000
_cell.length_b   1.000
_cell.length_c   1.000
_cell.angle_alpha   90.00
_cell.angle_beta   90.00
_cell.angle_gamma   90.00
#
_symmetry.space_group_name_H-M   'P 1'
#
loop_
_entity.id
_entity.type
_entity.pdbx_description
1 polymer ?
#
loop_
_entity_poly.entity_id
_entity_poly.type
_entity_poly.pdbx_seq_one_letter_code
_entity_poly.pdbx_strand_id
1 'polypeptide(L)'
;MNLFNSDPSPPSCHSLLDRVGLNPSTSASNRCYIECDTCSSVNAQAQMRLLKLEESGEISLTKDITYPTSPYAILSHTWGKDDEEVNFEDLKDGSGKTKDGYEKLRFCGQQAARDGLQYFWVDTCCINKSSDSELSEAINSMFRWYRKATKCYAYLTDVSTNDQIALSLQPWEVAFESSRWFTRGWTLQELIAPQSVEFFCSNGNRLGDKKSLEEQLLKITGIPGSALRGRPLSYFSFDDRVLWARNRETSREEDLAYSLLGIFDISIPVIYGEGKENAFRRLNREWKYRLDDLSQATSNHAKRLILRHTLKEHYGPVWTVAFSPDSRILASGGWDQSLKLWDATTGTLQQTLERHGNSVNSISFSPDSKLLASSSRDMIVRLFNAATGVLQQTLKGHRAHVCSVAFSPDSRVLASASHDETVRLWDAASGELKHTLKGHGGHIYSASFSPNSRLLASASHNKTVELWDVATYTLLQTLKGHSGLVWKIAFSPDSRVLASASDDKTVRLWDTATGTLQQTLEGHNGSVLTVAFSPDSRLLASASKDKMVQLWDASTGVLQQTLGEHNDFVNTVTFSPDSRLLASASSDATVRVWGAATGAL
;
A
#
# COMPACT_ATOMS: atom_id res chain seq x y z
N MET A 1 30.24 -16.99 -53.35
CA MET A 1 28.98 -16.23 -53.23
C MET A 1 28.10 -16.94 -52.22
N ASN A 2 27.68 -16.21 -51.18
CA ASN A 2 26.65 -16.47 -50.16
C ASN A 2 26.84 -17.72 -49.27
N LEU A 3 27.17 -17.61 -47.96
CA LEU A 3 26.38 -17.14 -46.80
C LEU A 3 25.02 -17.84 -46.62
N PHE A 4 24.97 -18.79 -45.68
CA PHE A 4 23.79 -19.10 -44.86
C PHE A 4 24.20 -19.64 -43.47
N ASN A 5 23.82 -18.87 -42.46
CA ASN A 5 23.44 -19.13 -41.06
C ASN A 5 23.74 -20.49 -40.39
N SER A 6 24.32 -20.40 -39.19
CA SER A 6 23.75 -21.01 -37.97
C SER A 6 24.44 -20.48 -36.70
N ASP A 7 23.68 -19.74 -35.88
CA ASP A 7 23.96 -19.44 -34.46
C ASP A 7 23.76 -20.68 -33.58
N PRO A 8 24.48 -20.80 -32.45
CA PRO A 8 23.99 -21.52 -31.28
C PRO A 8 23.79 -20.58 -30.06
N SER A 9 22.57 -20.62 -29.53
CA SER A 9 22.11 -20.05 -28.26
C SER A 9 22.69 -20.78 -27.02
N PRO A 10 22.84 -20.10 -25.87
CA PRO A 10 23.38 -20.68 -24.63
C PRO A 10 22.33 -21.45 -23.79
N PRO A 11 22.73 -22.44 -22.98
CA PRO A 11 21.82 -23.24 -22.17
C PRO A 11 21.39 -22.55 -20.85
N SER A 12 20.14 -22.83 -20.49
CA SER A 12 19.42 -22.40 -19.28
C SER A 12 19.86 -23.15 -18.01
N CYS A 13 20.14 -22.43 -16.92
CA CYS A 13 20.37 -22.99 -15.59
C CYS A 13 19.05 -23.23 -14.84
N HIS A 14 18.54 -24.46 -14.92
CA HIS A 14 17.69 -25.07 -13.90
C HIS A 14 18.49 -26.20 -13.25
N SER A 15 18.94 -26.03 -12.02
CA SER A 15 19.04 -27.08 -10.99
C SER A 15 19.80 -26.55 -9.77
N LEU A 16 19.13 -26.51 -8.62
CA LEU A 16 19.66 -26.68 -7.26
C LEU A 16 18.55 -26.34 -6.24
N LEU A 17 17.42 -27.04 -6.38
CA LEU A 17 16.47 -27.28 -5.31
C LEU A 17 16.29 -28.79 -5.28
N ASP A 18 17.04 -29.46 -4.40
CA ASP A 18 16.61 -30.69 -3.75
C ASP A 18 17.60 -31.12 -2.68
N ARG A 19 17.04 -31.67 -1.59
CA ARG A 19 17.66 -32.22 -0.37
C ARG A 19 17.95 -31.20 0.73
N VAL A 20 17.01 -31.01 1.65
CA VAL A 20 16.91 -31.76 2.91
C VAL A 20 15.50 -31.54 3.47
N GLY A 21 14.75 -32.62 3.67
CA GLY A 21 13.48 -32.60 4.38
C GLY A 21 13.70 -32.85 5.86
N LEU A 22 13.11 -32.03 6.72
CA LEU A 22 12.70 -32.36 8.09
C LEU A 22 11.48 -31.51 8.49
N ASN A 23 10.50 -32.17 9.09
CA ASN A 23 9.17 -31.65 9.48
C ASN A 23 9.20 -30.73 10.72
N PRO A 24 8.14 -29.92 10.95
CA PRO A 24 8.11 -28.85 11.93
C PRO A 24 7.52 -29.30 13.28
N SER A 25 8.18 -28.98 14.39
CA SER A 25 7.55 -28.92 15.71
C SER A 25 8.41 -28.09 16.66
N THR A 26 7.91 -26.91 17.03
CA THR A 26 7.75 -26.43 18.41
C THR A 26 7.53 -24.91 18.41
N SER A 27 6.51 -24.53 19.16
CA SER A 27 6.03 -23.18 19.43
C SER A 27 7.11 -22.27 20.03
N ALA A 28 7.31 -21.08 19.46
CA ALA A 28 7.93 -19.97 20.17
C ALA A 28 7.19 -18.66 19.86
N SER A 29 6.49 -18.19 20.90
CA SER A 29 5.90 -16.87 21.17
C SER A 29 5.87 -15.81 20.05
N ASN A 30 4.65 -15.49 19.62
CA ASN A 30 4.29 -14.22 19.00
C ASN A 30 4.67 -13.05 19.93
N ARG A 31 5.46 -12.09 19.42
CA ARG A 31 5.40 -10.69 19.84
C ARG A 31 5.23 -9.83 18.60
N CYS A 32 3.98 -9.42 18.38
CA CYS A 32 3.64 -8.34 17.46
C CYS A 32 4.25 -7.04 17.99
N TYR A 33 5.04 -6.34 17.17
CA TYR A 33 5.34 -4.93 17.38
C TYR A 33 4.68 -4.14 16.27
N ILE A 34 3.52 -3.58 16.58
CA ILE A 34 2.89 -2.52 15.80
C ILE A 34 3.48 -1.21 16.35
N GLU A 35 4.37 -0.54 15.62
CA GLU A 35 4.80 0.82 15.95
C GLU A 35 3.81 1.82 15.32
N CYS A 36 2.96 2.36 16.19
CA CYS A 36 2.22 3.60 15.98
C CYS A 36 3.00 4.70 16.71
N ASP A 37 3.21 5.86 16.06
CA ASP A 37 4.05 7.00 16.52
C ASP A 37 3.57 7.69 17.82
N THR A 38 2.73 7.06 18.62
CA THR A 38 2.27 7.57 19.92
C THR A 38 2.03 6.44 20.91
N CYS A 39 3.06 5.70 21.32
CA CYS A 39 3.06 5.04 22.63
C CYS A 39 4.47 4.67 23.12
N SER A 40 4.89 5.33 24.20
CA SER A 40 6.13 5.10 24.92
C SER A 40 5.99 3.94 25.93
N SER A 41 6.57 2.77 25.62
CA SER A 41 7.09 1.75 26.57
C SER A 41 7.54 0.52 25.76
N VAL A 42 8.75 -0.03 25.79
CA VAL A 42 9.94 0.08 26.63
C VAL A 42 11.13 0.06 25.67
N ASN A 43 11.77 1.21 25.45
CA ASN A 43 12.92 1.35 24.57
C ASN A 43 14.19 0.87 25.29
N ALA A 44 14.87 -0.13 24.74
CA ALA A 44 16.34 -0.08 24.74
C ALA A 44 16.70 1.02 23.73
N GLN A 45 16.81 2.26 24.22
CA GLN A 45 17.22 3.41 23.42
C GLN A 45 18.74 3.35 23.29
N ALA A 46 19.25 3.20 22.07
CA ALA A 46 20.68 3.21 21.76
C ALA A 46 21.42 4.34 22.47
N GLN A 47 22.17 3.97 23.50
CA GLN A 47 23.06 4.87 24.22
C GLN A 47 24.34 5.01 23.41
N MET A 48 24.65 6.23 22.95
CA MET A 48 25.92 6.53 22.28
C MET A 48 26.57 7.76 22.91
N ARG A 49 27.87 7.89 22.69
CA ARG A 49 28.69 8.97 23.24
C ARG A 49 29.15 9.88 22.12
N LEU A 50 29.27 11.17 22.42
CA LEU A 50 29.85 12.16 21.52
C LEU A 50 31.18 12.64 22.08
N LEU A 51 32.03 13.16 21.21
CA LEU A 51 33.22 13.89 21.56
C LEU A 51 32.94 15.38 21.55
N LYS A 52 33.65 16.10 22.41
CA LYS A 52 33.66 17.55 22.48
C LYS A 52 35.09 18.04 22.43
N LEU A 53 35.35 19.05 21.59
CA LEU A 53 36.62 19.77 21.61
C LEU A 53 36.49 20.89 22.64
N GLU A 54 37.29 20.82 23.71
CA GLU A 54 37.32 21.83 24.76
C GLU A 54 38.12 23.06 24.31
N GLU A 55 37.92 24.19 24.99
CA GLU A 55 38.68 25.44 24.72
C GLU A 55 40.19 25.26 24.91
N SER A 56 40.60 24.30 25.75
CA SER A 56 42.01 23.89 25.94
C SER A 56 42.61 23.18 24.71
N GLY A 57 41.80 22.83 23.71
CA GLY A 57 42.19 22.00 22.58
C GLY A 57 42.21 20.50 22.88
N GLU A 58 41.81 20.10 24.10
CA GLU A 58 41.65 18.71 24.50
C GLU A 58 40.28 18.15 24.07
N ILE A 59 40.22 16.84 23.90
CA ILE A 59 39.01 16.13 23.49
C ILE A 59 38.45 15.37 24.67
N SER A 60 37.18 15.60 24.98
CA SER A 60 36.46 14.94 26.07
C SER A 60 35.30 14.09 25.53
N LEU A 61 34.98 13.00 26.23
CA LEU A 61 33.85 12.12 25.90
C LEU A 61 32.64 12.51 26.74
N THR A 62 31.47 12.63 26.12
CA THR A 62 30.22 12.87 26.85
C THR A 62 29.81 11.64 27.65
N LYS A 63 28.96 11.83 28.66
CA LYS A 63 28.19 10.72 29.26
C LYS A 63 27.28 10.09 28.20
N ASP A 64 26.84 8.86 28.43
CA ASP A 64 25.91 8.14 27.54
C ASP A 64 24.70 9.01 27.21
N ILE A 65 24.55 9.34 25.93
CA ILE A 65 23.45 10.15 25.42
C ILE A 65 22.46 9.17 24.77
N THR A 66 21.25 9.12 25.30
CA THR A 66 20.15 8.34 24.70
C THR A 66 19.67 8.95 23.39
N TYR A 67 19.69 10.29 23.26
CA TYR A 67 19.36 11.04 22.05
C TYR A 67 20.06 12.40 22.05
N PRO A 68 20.88 12.76 21.03
CA PRO A 68 21.46 14.09 20.98
C PRO A 68 20.37 15.09 20.60
N THR A 69 20.05 16.01 21.51
CA THR A 69 19.27 17.20 21.20
C THR A 69 20.10 18.28 20.51
N SER A 70 21.42 18.17 20.60
CA SER A 70 22.38 19.13 20.05
C SER A 70 22.90 18.66 18.68
N PRO A 71 23.05 19.57 17.70
CA PRO A 71 23.72 19.28 16.42
C PRO A 71 25.12 18.71 16.63
N TYR A 72 25.48 17.70 15.85
CA TYR A 72 26.80 17.07 15.88
C TYR A 72 27.29 16.72 14.47
N ALA A 73 28.62 16.70 14.33
CA ALA A 73 29.29 16.19 13.14
C ALA A 73 29.66 14.72 13.28
N ILE A 74 29.96 14.08 12.16
CA ILE A 74 30.55 12.74 12.12
C ILE A 74 31.87 12.82 11.38
N LEU A 75 32.87 12.11 11.89
CA LEU A 75 34.07 11.82 11.15
C LEU A 75 33.99 10.41 10.59
N SER A 76 34.10 10.33 9.29
CA SER A 76 34.03 9.08 8.56
C SER A 76 35.30 8.22 8.73
N HIS A 77 35.17 6.92 8.49
CA HIS A 77 36.14 5.90 8.89
C HIS A 77 37.50 5.93 8.13
N THR A 78 38.54 5.40 8.81
CA THR A 78 39.98 5.14 8.49
C THR A 78 40.96 6.30 8.31
N TRP A 79 42.13 6.18 8.97
CA TRP A 79 43.37 6.90 8.69
C TRP A 79 44.58 5.98 8.41
N GLY A 80 44.60 4.73 8.90
CA GLY A 80 45.83 3.93 8.91
C GLY A 80 45.60 2.45 9.16
N LYS A 81 46.49 1.83 9.93
CA LYS A 81 46.33 0.48 10.50
C LYS A 81 45.55 0.55 11.81
N ASP A 82 44.94 -0.57 12.23
CA ASP A 82 44.06 -0.62 13.41
C ASP A 82 44.78 -0.24 14.73
N ASP A 83 46.11 -0.41 14.82
CA ASP A 83 46.92 -0.07 16.00
C ASP A 83 47.24 1.42 16.14
N GLU A 84 47.11 2.18 15.05
CA GLU A 84 47.31 3.64 14.99
C GLU A 84 46.03 4.42 15.38
N GLU A 85 44.87 3.75 15.40
CA GLU A 85 43.57 4.38 15.71
C GLU A 85 43.35 4.55 17.23
N VAL A 86 42.72 5.67 17.59
CA VAL A 86 42.26 5.93 18.96
C VAL A 86 40.94 5.19 19.16
N ASN A 87 40.92 4.27 20.12
CA ASN A 87 39.75 3.51 20.54
C ASN A 87 39.12 4.09 21.82
N PHE A 88 38.03 3.47 22.29
CA PHE A 88 37.28 3.94 23.45
C PHE A 88 38.09 3.91 24.76
N GLU A 89 38.88 2.86 24.99
CA GLU A 89 39.72 2.76 26.20
C GLU A 89 40.85 3.80 26.17
N ASP A 90 41.45 4.04 25.00
CA ASP A 90 42.50 5.05 24.83
C ASP A 90 42.04 6.48 25.20
N LEU A 91 40.76 6.80 24.97
CA LEU A 91 40.18 8.09 25.37
C LEU A 91 39.86 8.14 26.85
N LYS A 92 39.48 7.01 27.44
CA LYS A 92 39.09 6.91 28.85
C LYS A 92 40.30 7.01 29.79
N ASP A 93 41.42 6.42 29.40
CA ASP A 93 42.67 6.44 30.15
C ASP A 93 43.63 7.57 29.72
N GLY A 94 43.33 8.25 28.60
CA GLY A 94 44.10 9.36 28.06
C GLY A 94 45.34 8.96 27.27
N SER A 95 45.58 7.67 27.04
CA SER A 95 46.70 7.14 26.26
C SER A 95 46.58 7.43 24.76
N GLY A 96 45.37 7.75 24.27
CA GLY A 96 45.12 8.05 22.87
C GLY A 96 45.92 9.23 22.33
N LYS A 97 46.38 10.15 23.19
CA LYS A 97 47.17 11.33 22.80
C LYS A 97 48.51 10.99 22.13
N THR A 98 49.04 9.79 22.34
CA THR A 98 50.30 9.35 21.75
C THR A 98 50.13 8.61 20.43
N LYS A 99 48.89 8.39 19.98
CA LYS A 99 48.60 7.71 18.71
C LYS A 99 48.47 8.70 17.57
N ASP A 100 48.94 8.31 16.39
CA ASP A 100 48.83 9.12 15.17
C ASP A 100 47.37 9.44 14.82
N GLY A 101 46.44 8.53 15.16
CA GLY A 101 45.00 8.74 15.03
C GLY A 101 44.41 9.85 15.91
N TYR A 102 45.15 10.45 16.86
CA TYR A 102 44.63 11.54 17.69
C TYR A 102 44.45 12.83 16.91
N GLU A 103 45.34 13.11 15.95
CA GLU A 103 45.25 14.29 15.08
C GLU A 103 43.99 14.23 14.20
N LYS A 104 43.48 13.04 13.87
CA LYS A 104 42.19 12.84 13.20
C LYS A 104 41.03 13.38 14.04
N LEU A 105 41.00 13.04 15.33
CA LEU A 105 39.97 13.53 16.24
C LEU A 105 40.04 15.06 16.35
N ARG A 106 41.25 15.62 16.39
CA ARG A 106 41.46 17.09 16.41
C ARG A 106 40.99 17.73 15.11
N PHE A 107 41.29 17.14 13.94
CA PHE A 107 40.81 17.62 12.65
C PHE A 107 39.29 17.73 12.64
N CYS A 108 38.58 16.67 13.04
CA CYS A 108 37.11 16.69 13.09
C CYS A 108 36.59 17.69 14.12
N GLY A 109 37.17 17.75 15.31
CA GLY A 109 36.78 18.73 16.32
C GLY A 109 36.95 20.17 15.83
N GLN A 110 38.07 20.48 15.17
CA GLN A 110 38.33 21.79 14.59
C GLN A 110 37.37 22.11 13.45
N GLN A 111 37.11 21.15 12.55
CA GLN A 111 36.19 21.36 11.43
C GLN A 111 34.75 21.50 11.92
N ALA A 112 34.33 20.70 12.90
CA ALA A 112 33.06 20.85 13.60
C ALA A 112 32.95 22.24 14.23
N ALA A 113 33.97 22.70 14.95
CA ALA A 113 33.98 24.04 15.55
C ALA A 113 33.88 25.17 14.51
N ARG A 114 34.57 25.06 13.37
CA ARG A 114 34.45 26.03 12.25
C ARG A 114 33.03 26.08 11.69
N ASP A 115 32.35 24.93 11.66
CA ASP A 115 30.97 24.80 11.22
C ASP A 115 29.93 25.06 12.33
N GLY A 116 30.36 25.54 13.50
CA GLY A 116 29.49 25.89 14.62
C GLY A 116 28.93 24.69 15.40
N LEU A 117 29.55 23.51 15.25
CA LEU A 117 29.15 22.26 15.90
C LEU A 117 30.06 21.99 17.09
N GLN A 118 29.46 21.91 18.28
CA GLN A 118 30.18 21.64 19.52
C GLN A 118 30.58 20.16 19.67
N TYR A 119 29.77 19.27 19.10
CA TYR A 119 29.92 17.84 19.28
C TYR A 119 30.25 17.16 17.96
N PHE A 120 31.00 16.06 18.05
CA PHE A 120 31.28 15.20 16.92
C PHE A 120 31.35 13.74 17.34
N TRP A 121 31.20 12.83 16.40
CA TRP A 121 31.16 11.39 16.67
C TRP A 121 32.15 10.65 15.77
N VAL A 122 32.85 9.67 16.35
CA VAL A 122 33.80 8.81 15.67
C VAL A 122 33.63 7.38 16.20
N ASP A 123 33.34 6.44 15.32
CA ASP A 123 32.94 5.06 15.66
C ASP A 123 34.00 4.29 16.47
N THR A 124 35.28 4.52 16.20
CA THR A 124 36.40 3.83 16.87
C THR A 124 36.43 4.06 18.37
N CYS A 125 36.06 5.26 18.81
CA CYS A 125 36.25 5.71 20.20
C CYS A 125 34.98 6.17 20.90
N CYS A 126 33.86 6.33 20.18
CA CYS A 126 32.55 6.54 20.78
C CYS A 126 31.84 5.24 21.16
N ILE A 127 32.29 4.08 20.66
CA ILE A 127 31.71 2.75 20.90
C ILE A 127 32.69 1.88 21.68
N ASN A 128 32.23 1.28 22.77
CA ASN A 128 32.95 0.23 23.46
C ASN A 128 32.81 -1.10 22.71
N LYS A 129 33.72 -1.36 21.79
CA LYS A 129 33.75 -2.59 20.97
C LYS A 129 34.00 -3.88 21.78
N SER A 130 34.39 -3.79 23.05
CA SER A 130 34.53 -4.96 23.94
C SER A 130 33.20 -5.44 24.54
N SER A 131 32.14 -4.62 24.45
CA SER A 131 30.79 -4.97 24.89
C SER A 131 29.97 -5.45 23.70
N ASP A 132 29.68 -6.76 23.63
CA ASP A 132 28.88 -7.34 22.53
C ASP A 132 27.49 -6.68 22.41
N SER A 133 26.90 -6.28 23.55
CA SER A 133 25.63 -5.56 23.61
C SER A 133 25.74 -4.19 22.94
N GLU A 134 26.75 -3.40 23.33
CA GLU A 134 26.94 -2.05 22.80
C GLU A 134 27.33 -2.10 21.32
N LEU A 135 28.18 -3.04 20.93
CA LEU A 135 28.58 -3.24 19.54
C LEU A 135 27.39 -3.61 18.65
N SER A 136 26.55 -4.55 19.08
CA SER A 136 25.34 -4.96 18.35
C SER A 136 24.33 -3.80 18.23
N GLU A 137 24.12 -3.05 19.30
CA GLU A 137 23.23 -1.89 19.32
C GLU A 137 23.75 -0.74 18.46
N ALA A 138 25.06 -0.49 18.49
CA ALA A 138 25.71 0.47 17.62
C ALA A 138 25.54 0.09 16.15
N ILE A 139 25.83 -1.17 15.77
CA ILE A 139 25.65 -1.66 14.40
C ILE A 139 24.22 -1.46 13.90
N ASN A 140 23.21 -1.79 14.71
CA ASN A 140 21.80 -1.68 14.32
C ASN A 140 21.28 -0.22 14.32
N SER A 141 21.93 0.70 15.03
CA SER A 141 21.49 2.10 15.13
C SER A 141 22.32 3.09 14.29
N MET A 142 23.50 2.69 13.79
CA MET A 142 24.50 3.57 13.19
C MET A 142 23.96 4.44 12.04
N PHE A 143 23.15 3.86 11.15
CA PHE A 143 22.52 4.59 10.06
C PHE A 143 21.63 5.75 10.52
N ARG A 144 20.92 5.56 11.64
CA ARG A 144 20.07 6.60 12.23
C ARG A 144 20.91 7.74 12.79
N TRP A 145 22.11 7.43 13.33
CA TRP A 145 23.09 8.42 13.76
C TRP A 145 23.69 9.17 12.59
N TYR A 146 24.07 8.48 11.51
CA TYR A 146 24.54 9.13 10.28
C TYR A 146 23.49 10.06 9.67
N ARG A 147 22.23 9.63 9.61
CA ARG A 147 21.13 10.42 9.05
C ARG A 147 20.81 11.69 9.85
N LYS A 148 21.04 11.68 11.17
CA LYS A 148 20.80 12.83 12.06
C LYS A 148 21.99 13.78 12.18
N ALA A 149 23.18 13.35 11.77
CA ALA A 149 24.35 14.21 11.79
C ALA A 149 24.16 15.42 10.88
N THR A 150 24.59 16.59 11.35
CA THR A 150 24.51 17.83 10.58
C THR A 150 25.46 17.80 9.39
N LYS A 151 26.66 17.25 9.61
CA LYS A 151 27.69 17.07 8.58
C LYS A 151 28.47 15.77 8.83
N CYS A 152 28.93 15.17 7.75
CA CYS A 152 29.89 14.09 7.76
C CYS A 152 31.17 14.56 7.07
N TYR A 153 32.31 14.47 7.74
CA TYR A 153 33.62 14.80 7.18
C TYR A 153 34.32 13.50 6.77
N ALA A 154 34.56 13.34 5.47
CA ALA A 154 35.32 12.24 4.91
C ALA A 154 36.75 12.70 4.66
N TYR A 155 37.64 12.32 5.56
CA TYR A 155 39.06 12.63 5.44
C TYR A 155 39.79 11.50 4.73
N LEU A 156 40.42 11.81 3.60
CA LEU A 156 41.07 10.85 2.72
C LEU A 156 42.59 10.98 2.89
N THR A 157 43.20 10.10 3.70
CA THR A 157 44.65 10.12 3.96
C THR A 157 45.49 9.78 2.72
N ASP A 158 44.89 9.10 1.75
CA ASP A 158 45.52 8.65 0.52
C ASP A 158 45.33 9.61 -0.67
N VAL A 159 44.70 10.77 -0.43
CA VAL A 159 44.50 11.81 -1.45
C VAL A 159 45.27 13.06 -1.03
N SER A 160 46.19 13.53 -1.87
CA SER A 160 46.96 14.76 -1.67
C SER A 160 46.68 15.74 -2.80
N THR A 161 46.64 17.04 -2.49
CA THR A 161 46.53 18.12 -3.49
C THR A 161 47.88 18.73 -3.85
N ASN A 162 48.97 18.27 -3.24
CA ASN A 162 50.31 18.85 -3.43
C ASN A 162 51.16 18.13 -4.50
N ASP A 163 50.64 17.06 -5.10
CA ASP A 163 51.41 16.26 -6.07
C ASP A 163 51.47 16.98 -7.42
N GLN A 164 52.50 17.80 -7.59
CA GLN A 164 52.89 18.41 -8.86
C GLN A 164 53.50 17.37 -9.81
N ILE A 165 52.74 16.36 -10.26
CA ILE A 165 53.21 15.49 -11.35
C ILE A 165 52.10 15.28 -12.40
N ALA A 166 52.45 15.77 -13.60
CA ALA A 166 51.92 15.50 -14.93
C ALA A 166 50.66 16.25 -15.42
N LEU A 167 50.83 16.83 -16.61
CA LEU A 167 49.84 17.51 -17.43
C LEU A 167 48.72 16.53 -17.83
N SER A 168 47.47 17.01 -17.72
CA SER A 168 46.17 16.38 -18.04
C SER A 168 45.47 15.67 -16.86
N LEU A 169 44.34 16.28 -16.44
CA LEU A 169 43.46 15.98 -15.30
C LEU A 169 44.07 16.26 -13.91
N GLN A 170 43.26 16.77 -12.97
CA GLN A 170 43.80 17.21 -11.67
C GLN A 170 44.32 15.98 -10.91
N PRO A 171 45.60 15.93 -10.47
CA PRO A 171 46.22 14.72 -9.90
C PRO A 171 45.46 14.10 -8.72
N TRP A 172 44.77 14.91 -7.93
CA TRP A 172 43.99 14.44 -6.79
C TRP A 172 42.69 13.75 -7.19
N GLU A 173 42.10 14.02 -8.36
CA GLU A 173 40.85 13.37 -8.81
C GLU A 173 41.07 11.88 -9.06
N VAL A 174 42.21 11.51 -9.64
CA VAL A 174 42.59 10.11 -9.84
C VAL A 174 42.80 9.43 -8.49
N ALA A 175 43.53 10.08 -7.58
CA ALA A 175 43.73 9.56 -6.23
C ALA A 175 42.40 9.39 -5.48
N PHE A 176 41.47 10.35 -5.63
CA PHE A 176 40.13 10.30 -5.08
C PHE A 176 39.33 9.12 -5.62
N GLU A 177 39.32 8.90 -6.94
CA GLU A 177 38.65 7.75 -7.57
C GLU A 177 39.19 6.40 -7.07
N SER A 178 40.48 6.34 -6.72
CA SER A 178 41.14 5.15 -6.19
C SER A 178 41.16 5.06 -4.67
N SER A 179 40.54 6.00 -3.94
CA SER A 179 40.70 6.08 -2.49
C SER A 179 40.15 4.84 -1.79
N ARG A 180 40.91 4.31 -0.83
CA ARG A 180 40.53 3.19 0.05
C ARG A 180 39.23 3.43 0.81
N TRP A 181 38.83 4.70 0.94
CA TRP A 181 37.58 5.07 1.58
C TRP A 181 36.37 4.46 0.87
N PHE A 182 36.39 4.43 -0.47
CA PHE A 182 35.29 3.89 -1.27
C PHE A 182 35.23 2.37 -1.29
N THR A 183 36.33 1.69 -0.95
CA THR A 183 36.39 0.22 -0.92
C THR A 183 35.92 -0.34 0.42
N ARG A 184 35.74 0.45 1.48
CA ARG A 184 35.34 -0.09 2.78
C ARG A 184 33.83 -0.33 2.87
N GLY A 185 33.39 -1.42 3.50
CA GLY A 185 31.96 -1.72 3.68
C GLY A 185 31.18 -0.62 4.42
N TRP A 186 31.63 -0.25 5.62
CA TRP A 186 30.88 0.66 6.51
C TRP A 186 30.79 2.11 6.03
N THR A 187 31.74 2.57 5.21
CA THR A 187 31.69 3.93 4.62
C THR A 187 30.52 4.09 3.64
N LEU A 188 29.85 3.00 3.25
CA LEU A 188 28.63 3.05 2.44
C LEU A 188 27.50 3.79 3.17
N GLN A 189 27.31 3.51 4.46
CA GLN A 189 26.30 4.18 5.27
C GLN A 189 26.68 5.64 5.51
N GLU A 190 27.96 5.92 5.72
CA GLU A 190 28.51 7.28 5.87
C GLU A 190 28.35 8.11 4.60
N LEU A 191 28.40 7.46 3.44
CA LEU A 191 28.13 8.10 2.16
C LEU A 191 26.64 8.36 1.95
N ILE A 192 25.75 7.40 2.26
CA ILE A 192 24.32 7.52 1.90
C ILE A 192 23.53 8.31 2.93
N ALA A 193 23.69 8.01 4.21
CA ALA A 193 22.77 8.46 5.26
C ALA A 193 22.83 9.96 5.59
N PRO A 194 24.01 10.60 5.77
CA PRO A 194 24.08 12.02 6.12
C PRO A 194 23.58 12.90 4.98
N GLN A 195 22.89 14.00 5.32
CA GLN A 195 22.44 14.96 4.31
C GLN A 195 23.63 15.66 3.63
N SER A 196 24.70 15.91 4.37
CA SER A 196 25.94 16.52 3.88
C SER A 196 27.14 15.62 4.16
N VAL A 197 27.91 15.33 3.12
CA VAL A 197 29.25 14.70 3.23
C VAL A 197 30.23 15.60 2.51
N GLU A 198 31.26 16.03 3.22
CA GLU A 198 32.36 16.86 2.70
C GLU A 198 33.65 16.06 2.70
N PHE A 199 34.35 16.06 1.57
CA PHE A 199 35.59 15.32 1.36
C PHE A 199 36.79 16.23 1.55
N PHE A 200 37.77 15.77 2.31
CA PHE A 200 39.02 16.47 2.60
C PHE A 200 40.22 15.60 2.25
N CYS A 201 41.27 16.20 1.71
CA CYS A 201 42.53 15.53 1.43
C CYS A 201 43.39 15.39 2.69
N SER A 202 44.50 14.66 2.59
CA SER A 202 45.47 14.41 3.66
C SER A 202 46.17 15.66 4.20
N ASN A 203 46.02 16.81 3.52
CA ASN A 203 46.55 18.10 3.98
C ASN A 203 45.45 18.99 4.58
N GLY A 204 44.22 18.48 4.72
CA GLY A 204 43.07 19.19 5.27
C GLY A 204 42.37 20.15 4.28
N ASN A 205 42.73 20.14 3.00
CA ASN A 205 42.02 20.93 1.98
C ASN A 205 40.73 20.25 1.56
N ARG A 206 39.67 21.04 1.39
CA ARG A 206 38.36 20.55 0.92
C ARG A 206 38.43 20.20 -0.57
N LEU A 207 38.08 18.97 -0.90
CA LEU A 207 38.01 18.45 -2.28
C LEU A 207 36.63 18.71 -2.90
N GLY A 208 35.56 18.60 -2.11
CA GLY A 208 34.19 18.76 -2.60
C GLY A 208 33.16 18.18 -1.64
N ASP A 209 31.92 18.09 -2.11
CA ASP A 209 30.81 17.43 -1.43
C ASP A 209 30.06 16.49 -2.39
N LYS A 210 29.03 15.82 -1.88
CA LYS A 210 28.17 14.93 -2.67
C LYS A 210 27.65 15.53 -3.98
N LYS A 211 27.36 16.84 -3.96
CA LYS A 211 26.76 17.53 -5.11
C LYS A 211 27.85 17.93 -6.11
N SER A 212 28.98 18.45 -5.63
CA SER A 212 30.08 18.85 -6.52
C SER A 212 30.80 17.66 -7.16
N LEU A 213 30.73 16.48 -6.53
CA LEU A 213 31.39 15.25 -6.98
C LEU A 213 30.39 14.16 -7.41
N GLU A 214 29.16 14.52 -7.78
CA GLU A 214 28.07 13.55 -8.08
C GLU A 214 28.46 12.57 -9.20
N GLU A 215 29.15 13.04 -10.24
CA GLU A 215 29.59 12.21 -11.37
C GLU A 215 30.69 11.22 -10.98
N GLN A 216 31.71 11.69 -10.23
CA GLN A 216 32.78 10.83 -9.71
C GLN A 216 32.20 9.78 -8.76
N LEU A 217 31.31 10.18 -7.85
CA LEU A 217 30.68 9.26 -6.90
C LEU A 217 29.84 8.20 -7.59
N LEU A 218 29.07 8.56 -8.62
CA LEU A 218 28.32 7.60 -9.43
C LEU A 218 29.26 6.60 -10.12
N LYS A 219 30.37 7.07 -10.70
CA LYS A 219 31.36 6.22 -11.37
C LYS A 219 32.03 5.24 -10.40
N ILE A 220 32.41 5.70 -9.21
CA ILE A 220 33.13 4.89 -8.22
C ILE A 220 32.19 3.87 -7.56
N THR A 221 30.99 4.31 -7.18
CA THR A 221 30.11 3.53 -6.27
C THR A 221 28.92 2.88 -6.95
N GLY A 222 28.55 3.32 -8.16
CA GLY A 222 27.30 2.94 -8.83
C GLY A 222 26.04 3.50 -8.16
N ILE A 223 26.17 4.35 -7.14
CA ILE A 223 25.03 4.93 -6.43
C ILE A 223 24.48 6.09 -7.25
N PRO A 224 23.19 6.07 -7.64
CA PRO A 224 22.61 7.16 -8.41
C PRO A 224 22.60 8.45 -7.59
N GLY A 225 22.89 9.58 -8.24
CA GLY A 225 22.91 10.89 -7.57
C GLY A 225 21.60 11.26 -6.87
N SER A 226 20.47 10.68 -7.29
CA SER A 226 19.20 10.81 -6.57
C SER A 226 19.23 10.19 -5.16
N ALA A 227 19.90 9.04 -4.97
CA ALA A 227 20.10 8.45 -3.65
C ALA A 227 21.04 9.33 -2.80
N LEU A 228 22.13 9.83 -3.40
CA LEU A 228 23.08 10.72 -2.71
C LEU A 228 22.44 12.04 -2.24
N ARG A 229 21.46 12.55 -3.00
CA ARG A 229 20.65 13.73 -2.66
C ARG A 229 19.52 13.47 -1.65
N GLY A 230 19.45 12.26 -1.08
CA GLY A 230 18.49 11.93 -0.03
C GLY A 230 17.10 11.51 -0.55
N ARG A 231 16.98 11.05 -1.81
CA ARG A 231 15.75 10.36 -2.25
C ARG A 231 15.48 9.18 -1.31
N PRO A 232 14.23 8.98 -0.85
CA PRO A 232 13.93 7.88 0.06
C PRO A 232 14.42 6.55 -0.52
N LEU A 233 15.11 5.75 0.31
CA LEU A 233 15.74 4.53 -0.17
C LEU A 233 14.73 3.52 -0.69
N SER A 234 13.47 3.60 -0.26
CA SER A 234 12.33 2.81 -0.76
C SER A 234 12.14 2.86 -2.29
N TYR A 235 12.67 3.86 -2.99
CA TYR A 235 12.65 3.95 -4.46
C TYR A 235 13.66 3.03 -5.16
N PHE A 236 14.58 2.41 -4.42
CA PHE A 236 15.59 1.50 -4.96
C PHE A 236 15.25 0.07 -4.54
N SER A 237 15.36 -0.86 -5.49
CA SER A 237 15.05 -2.27 -5.26
C SER A 237 16.04 -2.92 -4.29
N PHE A 238 15.72 -4.15 -3.86
CA PHE A 238 16.64 -4.94 -3.04
C PHE A 238 17.98 -5.13 -3.76
N ASP A 239 17.92 -5.51 -5.04
CA ASP A 239 19.12 -5.76 -5.84
C ASP A 239 19.94 -4.48 -6.07
N ASP A 240 19.28 -3.33 -6.30
CA ASP A 240 19.98 -2.03 -6.44
C ASP A 240 20.82 -1.71 -5.19
N ARG A 241 20.24 -1.88 -4.01
CA ARG A 241 20.92 -1.56 -2.75
C ARG A 241 22.04 -2.55 -2.41
N VAL A 242 21.85 -3.83 -2.74
CA VAL A 242 22.91 -4.84 -2.61
C VAL A 242 24.06 -4.54 -3.57
N LEU A 243 23.77 -4.09 -4.80
CA LEU A 243 24.79 -3.73 -5.79
C LEU A 243 25.73 -2.61 -5.31
N TRP A 244 25.26 -1.68 -4.47
CA TRP A 244 26.10 -0.61 -3.90
C TRP A 244 27.20 -1.12 -2.95
N ALA A 245 27.07 -2.34 -2.45
CA ALA A 245 28.09 -3.00 -1.64
C ALA A 245 29.03 -3.89 -2.47
N ARG A 246 28.79 -4.09 -3.76
CA ARG A 246 29.50 -5.08 -4.58
C ARG A 246 31.03 -4.89 -4.61
N ASN A 247 31.48 -3.64 -4.67
CA ASN A 247 32.91 -3.29 -4.77
C ASN A 247 33.52 -2.96 -3.41
N ARG A 248 32.87 -3.39 -2.31
CA ARG A 248 33.31 -3.10 -0.95
C ARG A 248 33.87 -4.33 -0.26
N GLU A 249 34.84 -4.07 0.59
CA GLU A 249 35.63 -5.02 1.36
C GLU A 249 35.40 -4.79 2.85
N THR A 250 35.29 -5.89 3.57
CA THR A 250 35.09 -5.94 5.01
C THR A 250 36.06 -6.92 5.64
N SER A 251 36.47 -6.66 6.88
CA SER A 251 37.42 -7.53 7.59
C SER A 251 36.81 -8.90 7.90
N ARG A 252 35.49 -8.95 8.13
CA ARG A 252 34.68 -10.17 8.24
C ARG A 252 33.72 -10.22 7.07
N GLU A 253 33.49 -11.40 6.50
CA GLU A 253 32.70 -11.52 5.27
C GLU A 253 31.19 -11.21 5.48
N GLU A 254 30.68 -11.42 6.69
CA GLU A 254 29.29 -11.15 7.10
C GLU A 254 29.02 -9.66 7.27
N ASP A 255 30.05 -8.87 7.60
CA ASP A 255 29.93 -7.41 7.73
C ASP A 255 29.50 -6.76 6.41
N LEU A 256 29.72 -7.42 5.26
CA LEU A 256 29.19 -6.92 4.00
C LEU A 256 27.66 -6.85 4.00
N ALA A 257 26.99 -7.84 4.59
CA ALA A 257 25.55 -7.82 4.78
C ALA A 257 25.13 -6.86 5.90
N TYR A 258 25.88 -6.82 7.01
CA TYR A 258 25.54 -5.94 8.14
C TYR A 258 25.71 -4.45 7.82
N SER A 259 26.65 -4.11 6.93
CA SER A 259 26.82 -2.76 6.42
C SER A 259 25.59 -2.23 5.65
N LEU A 260 24.66 -3.11 5.27
CA LEU A 260 23.42 -2.76 4.56
C LEU A 260 22.20 -2.61 5.49
N LEU A 261 22.28 -2.97 6.78
CA LEU A 261 21.12 -2.99 7.68
C LEU A 261 20.39 -1.64 7.71
N GLY A 262 21.14 -0.56 7.85
CA GLY A 262 20.63 0.80 7.81
C GLY A 262 19.98 1.20 6.49
N ILE A 263 20.53 0.74 5.38
CA ILE A 263 20.07 1.02 4.01
C ILE A 263 18.73 0.32 3.73
N PHE A 264 18.49 -0.79 4.42
CA PHE A 264 17.22 -1.50 4.40
C PHE A 264 16.28 -1.11 5.56
N ASP A 265 16.72 -0.28 6.50
CA ASP A 265 16.01 0.03 7.75
C ASP A 265 15.56 -1.23 8.51
N ILE A 266 16.47 -2.20 8.60
CA ILE A 266 16.28 -3.49 9.26
C ILE A 266 17.19 -3.58 10.48
N SER A 267 16.70 -4.22 11.53
CA SER A 267 17.48 -4.60 12.71
C SER A 267 17.55 -6.12 12.78
N ILE A 268 18.75 -6.71 12.77
CA ILE A 268 18.95 -8.15 13.03
C ILE A 268 20.07 -8.38 14.05
N PRO A 269 19.99 -9.45 14.85
CA PRO A 269 21.12 -9.85 15.69
C PRO A 269 22.37 -10.15 14.86
N VAL A 270 23.50 -9.53 15.21
CA VAL A 270 24.80 -9.81 14.59
C VAL A 270 25.29 -11.18 15.07
N ILE A 271 25.64 -12.08 14.15
CA ILE A 271 26.16 -13.43 14.43
C ILE A 271 27.46 -13.62 13.65
N TYR A 272 28.59 -13.40 14.31
CA TYR A 272 29.90 -13.59 13.70
C TYR A 272 30.25 -15.08 13.55
N GLY A 273 30.76 -15.46 12.37
CA GLY A 273 31.01 -16.84 12.00
C GLY A 273 29.82 -17.51 11.31
N GLU A 274 28.72 -16.80 11.04
CA GLU A 274 27.62 -17.34 10.24
C GLU A 274 27.95 -17.42 8.75
N GLY A 275 28.95 -16.67 8.28
CA GLY A 275 29.35 -16.60 6.89
C GLY A 275 28.44 -15.72 6.02
N LYS A 276 29.02 -15.22 4.93
CA LYS A 276 28.42 -14.16 4.09
C LYS A 276 27.03 -14.52 3.58
N GLU A 277 26.86 -15.73 3.04
CA GLU A 277 25.60 -16.17 2.42
C GLU A 277 24.46 -16.25 3.45
N ASN A 278 24.77 -16.66 4.68
CA ASN A 278 23.78 -16.79 5.75
C ASN A 278 23.32 -15.41 6.24
N ALA A 279 24.26 -14.47 6.41
CA ALA A 279 23.96 -13.08 6.77
C ALA A 279 23.06 -12.40 5.73
N PHE A 280 23.38 -12.53 4.42
CA PHE A 280 22.53 -12.01 3.34
C PHE A 280 21.15 -12.69 3.28
N ARG A 281 21.08 -13.99 3.56
CA ARG A 281 19.79 -14.71 3.59
C ARG A 281 18.88 -14.19 4.70
N ARG A 282 19.44 -13.86 5.87
CA ARG A 282 18.70 -13.27 6.99
C ARG A 282 18.24 -11.84 6.68
N LEU A 283 19.14 -11.02 6.13
CA LEU A 283 18.81 -9.67 5.67
C LEU A 283 17.62 -9.69 4.70
N ASN A 284 17.66 -10.55 3.68
CA ASN A 284 16.58 -10.67 2.69
C ASN A 284 15.26 -11.15 3.32
N ARG A 285 15.33 -12.07 4.28
CA ARG A 285 14.13 -12.58 4.99
C ARG A 285 13.41 -11.47 5.74
N GLU A 286 14.15 -10.68 6.53
CA GLU A 286 13.58 -9.57 7.29
C GLU A 286 13.07 -8.45 6.39
N TRP A 287 13.75 -8.18 5.28
CA TRP A 287 13.30 -7.23 4.28
C TRP A 287 11.94 -7.63 3.70
N LYS A 288 11.78 -8.90 3.32
CA LYS A 288 10.51 -9.44 2.83
C LYS A 288 9.41 -9.37 3.88
N TYR A 289 9.72 -9.74 5.12
CA TYR A 289 8.75 -9.66 6.22
C TYR A 289 8.26 -8.22 6.44
N ARG A 290 9.16 -7.22 6.42
CA ARG A 290 8.77 -5.80 6.50
C ARG A 290 7.95 -5.34 5.29
N LEU A 291 8.25 -5.81 4.08
CA LEU A 291 7.45 -5.49 2.89
C LEU A 291 6.02 -6.05 3.02
N ASP A 292 5.88 -7.28 3.51
CA ASP A 292 4.59 -7.90 3.74
C ASP A 292 3.82 -7.16 4.86
N ASP A 293 4.49 -6.81 5.96
CA ASP A 293 3.90 -6.05 7.07
C ASP A 293 3.53 -4.60 6.67
N LEU A 294 4.40 -3.91 5.91
CA LEU A 294 4.10 -2.60 5.33
C LEU A 294 2.98 -2.66 4.29
N SER A 295 2.86 -3.75 3.53
CA SER A 295 1.74 -3.95 2.61
C SER A 295 0.41 -4.12 3.35
N GLN A 296 0.44 -4.75 4.53
CA GLN A 296 -0.71 -4.88 5.43
C GLN A 296 -1.01 -3.55 6.16
N ALA A 297 0.02 -2.81 6.60
CA ALA A 297 -0.13 -1.55 7.31
C ALA A 297 -0.54 -0.37 6.40
N THR A 298 -0.02 -0.30 5.17
CA THR A 298 -0.45 0.70 4.16
C THR A 298 -1.87 0.46 3.67
N SER A 299 -2.40 -0.76 3.79
CA SER A 299 -3.84 -1.03 3.59
C SER A 299 -4.72 -0.37 4.64
N ASN A 300 -4.23 -0.13 5.87
CA ASN A 300 -5.07 0.34 6.98
C ASN A 300 -5.08 1.86 7.18
N HIS A 301 -4.06 2.62 6.74
CA HIS A 301 -4.03 4.08 6.93
C HIS A 301 -4.32 4.91 5.65
N ALA A 302 -4.08 4.36 4.45
CA ALA A 302 -4.34 5.07 3.18
C ALA A 302 -5.78 4.91 2.65
N LYS A 303 -6.56 3.95 3.19
CA LYS A 303 -7.90 3.57 2.68
C LYS A 303 -9.09 4.08 3.48
N ARG A 304 -8.89 5.02 4.42
CA ARG A 304 -10.04 5.56 5.15
C ARG A 304 -10.89 6.42 4.20
N LEU A 305 -12.08 5.94 3.88
CA LEU A 305 -13.08 6.69 3.13
C LEU A 305 -13.51 7.91 3.93
N ILE A 306 -13.46 9.08 3.29
CA ILE A 306 -13.98 10.33 3.84
C ILE A 306 -15.12 10.85 2.97
N LEU A 307 -16.07 11.55 3.60
CA LEU A 307 -17.19 12.16 2.90
C LEU A 307 -16.68 13.30 2.00
N ARG A 308 -16.94 13.21 0.70
CA ARG A 308 -16.57 14.22 -0.31
C ARG A 308 -17.75 15.14 -0.62
N HIS A 309 -18.92 14.57 -0.87
CA HIS A 309 -20.11 15.31 -1.26
C HIS A 309 -21.36 14.78 -0.56
N THR A 310 -22.30 15.68 -0.27
CA THR A 310 -23.68 15.34 0.12
C THR A 310 -24.63 16.00 -0.85
N LEU A 311 -25.33 15.19 -1.64
CA LEU A 311 -26.23 15.61 -2.70
C LEU A 311 -27.67 15.63 -2.15
N LYS A 312 -28.35 16.79 -2.23
CA LYS A 312 -29.62 17.05 -1.51
C LYS A 312 -30.78 17.53 -2.39
N GLU A 313 -30.84 17.09 -3.64
CA GLU A 313 -31.88 17.54 -4.59
C GLU A 313 -33.13 16.64 -4.63
N HIS A 314 -33.13 15.52 -3.90
CA HIS A 314 -34.31 14.65 -3.79
C HIS A 314 -35.24 15.14 -2.67
N TYR A 315 -36.55 15.06 -2.89
CA TYR A 315 -37.56 15.53 -1.94
C TYR A 315 -38.12 14.42 -1.02
N GLY A 316 -37.43 13.29 -0.95
CA GLY A 316 -37.81 12.14 -0.14
C GLY A 316 -36.75 11.04 -0.23
N PRO A 317 -37.00 9.86 0.37
CA PRO A 317 -36.05 8.76 0.43
C PRO A 317 -35.41 8.43 -0.92
N VAL A 318 -34.09 8.33 -0.96
CA VAL A 318 -33.35 7.87 -2.13
C VAL A 318 -33.12 6.36 -1.99
N TRP A 319 -33.64 5.57 -2.93
CA TRP A 319 -33.64 4.11 -2.83
C TRP A 319 -32.45 3.48 -3.55
N THR A 320 -31.92 4.13 -4.59
CA THR A 320 -30.94 3.54 -5.48
C THR A 320 -29.96 4.58 -6.00
N VAL A 321 -28.70 4.16 -6.14
CA VAL A 321 -27.68 4.87 -6.91
C VAL A 321 -26.88 3.89 -7.76
N ALA A 322 -26.36 4.35 -8.88
CA ALA A 322 -25.47 3.59 -9.76
C ALA A 322 -24.48 4.53 -10.46
N PHE A 323 -23.21 4.15 -10.53
CA PHE A 323 -22.23 4.84 -11.38
C PHE A 323 -22.34 4.37 -12.82
N SER A 324 -22.07 5.27 -13.77
CA SER A 324 -21.80 4.90 -15.16
C SER A 324 -20.50 4.09 -15.27
N PRO A 325 -20.32 3.25 -16.30
CA PRO A 325 -19.13 2.42 -16.45
C PRO A 325 -17.81 3.22 -16.52
N ASP A 326 -17.87 4.46 -17.02
CA ASP A 326 -16.74 5.39 -17.07
C ASP A 326 -16.50 6.17 -15.76
N SER A 327 -17.29 5.89 -14.72
CA SER A 327 -17.27 6.54 -13.40
C SER A 327 -17.54 8.05 -13.39
N ARG A 328 -17.99 8.64 -14.51
CA ARG A 328 -18.20 10.10 -14.61
C ARG A 328 -19.58 10.55 -14.14
N ILE A 329 -20.59 9.72 -14.35
CA ILE A 329 -21.97 10.00 -13.98
C ILE A 329 -22.36 9.13 -12.80
N LEU A 330 -22.98 9.74 -11.80
CA LEU A 330 -23.73 9.04 -10.77
C LEU A 330 -25.21 9.24 -11.07
N ALA A 331 -25.99 8.16 -11.16
CA ALA A 331 -27.43 8.23 -11.24
C ALA A 331 -28.04 7.94 -9.87
N SER A 332 -29.12 8.65 -9.51
CA SER A 332 -29.90 8.39 -8.31
C SER A 332 -31.39 8.35 -8.60
N GLY A 333 -32.12 7.55 -7.85
CA GLY A 333 -33.57 7.41 -7.94
C GLY A 333 -34.21 7.16 -6.59
N GLY A 334 -35.44 7.64 -6.41
CA GLY A 334 -36.08 7.59 -5.11
C GLY A 334 -37.59 7.70 -5.11
N TRP A 335 -38.10 8.00 -3.92
CA TRP A 335 -39.53 8.14 -3.62
C TRP A 335 -40.21 9.25 -4.41
N ASP A 336 -39.49 10.33 -4.73
CA ASP A 336 -39.98 11.47 -5.51
C ASP A 336 -40.22 11.18 -7.00
N GLN A 337 -40.12 9.90 -7.40
CA GLN A 337 -40.41 9.36 -8.73
C GLN A 337 -39.43 9.85 -9.80
N SER A 338 -38.39 10.60 -9.41
CA SER A 338 -37.41 11.17 -10.32
C SER A 338 -36.16 10.30 -10.44
N LEU A 339 -35.52 10.40 -11.60
CA LEU A 339 -34.14 10.00 -11.79
C LEU A 339 -33.29 11.25 -11.97
N LYS A 340 -32.19 11.34 -11.25
CA LYS A 340 -31.24 12.46 -11.30
C LYS A 340 -29.88 11.94 -11.71
N LEU A 341 -29.23 12.65 -12.63
CA LEU A 341 -27.87 12.40 -13.09
C LEU A 341 -26.95 13.48 -12.55
N TRP A 342 -25.86 13.06 -11.94
CA TRP A 342 -24.90 13.89 -11.26
C TRP A 342 -23.53 13.69 -11.85
N ASP A 343 -22.72 14.74 -11.87
CA ASP A 343 -21.29 14.60 -12.08
C ASP A 343 -20.67 13.95 -10.84
N ALA A 344 -20.06 12.78 -11.01
CA ALA A 344 -19.51 11.99 -9.91
C ALA A 344 -18.35 12.68 -9.19
N THR A 345 -17.60 13.55 -9.89
CA THR A 345 -16.39 14.20 -9.36
C THR A 345 -16.71 15.49 -8.61
N THR A 346 -17.64 16.28 -9.12
CA THR A 346 -18.01 17.58 -8.58
C THR A 346 -19.24 17.52 -7.67
N GLY A 347 -20.05 16.47 -7.79
CA GLY A 347 -21.33 16.34 -7.10
C GLY A 347 -22.41 17.28 -7.64
N THR A 348 -22.25 17.83 -8.84
CA THR A 348 -23.22 18.75 -9.44
C THR A 348 -24.34 18.00 -10.13
N LEU A 349 -25.59 18.46 -9.97
CA LEU A 349 -26.74 17.90 -10.70
C LEU A 349 -26.66 18.33 -12.17
N GLN A 350 -26.56 17.37 -13.09
CA GLN A 350 -26.50 17.63 -14.52
C GLN A 350 -27.88 17.58 -15.18
N GLN A 351 -28.69 16.58 -14.85
CA GLN A 351 -29.98 16.34 -15.50
C GLN A 351 -30.97 15.70 -14.54
N THR A 352 -32.26 16.02 -14.70
CA THR A 352 -33.37 15.25 -14.13
C THR A 352 -34.14 14.62 -15.28
N LEU A 353 -34.28 13.29 -15.27
CA LEU A 353 -34.96 12.55 -16.34
C LEU A 353 -36.47 12.50 -16.11
N GLU A 354 -37.18 11.98 -17.10
CA GLU A 354 -38.62 11.79 -17.03
C GLU A 354 -39.02 10.95 -15.81
N ARG A 355 -40.07 11.40 -15.12
CA ARG A 355 -40.52 10.76 -13.88
C ARG A 355 -41.27 9.47 -14.16
N HIS A 356 -41.10 8.51 -13.25
CA HIS A 356 -41.99 7.36 -13.18
C HIS A 356 -43.37 7.74 -12.65
N GLY A 357 -44.36 6.84 -12.82
CA GLY A 357 -45.68 7.02 -12.20
C GLY A 357 -45.69 6.75 -10.69
N ASN A 358 -44.57 6.24 -10.15
CA ASN A 358 -44.36 5.92 -8.74
C ASN A 358 -42.85 5.87 -8.44
N SER A 359 -42.47 5.61 -7.19
CA SER A 359 -41.08 5.63 -6.73
C SER A 359 -40.16 4.70 -7.54
N VAL A 360 -38.96 5.19 -7.84
CA VAL A 360 -37.91 4.42 -8.51
C VAL A 360 -37.20 3.54 -7.48
N ASN A 361 -37.15 2.23 -7.73
CA ASN A 361 -36.60 1.24 -6.80
C ASN A 361 -35.16 0.85 -7.13
N SER A 362 -34.80 0.78 -8.42
CA SER A 362 -33.45 0.39 -8.85
C SER A 362 -33.07 1.05 -10.17
N ILE A 363 -31.78 1.33 -10.31
CA ILE A 363 -31.17 1.87 -11.52
C ILE A 363 -29.97 1.00 -11.90
N SER A 364 -29.70 0.85 -13.20
CA SER A 364 -28.50 0.16 -13.70
C SER A 364 -28.10 0.75 -15.05
N PHE A 365 -26.81 1.07 -15.21
CA PHE A 365 -26.24 1.39 -16.52
C PHE A 365 -25.90 0.10 -17.27
N SER A 366 -26.05 0.09 -18.59
CA SER A 366 -25.51 -0.98 -19.42
C SER A 366 -23.98 -0.90 -19.43
N PRO A 367 -23.26 -2.05 -19.40
CA PRO A 367 -21.80 -2.07 -19.47
C PRO A 367 -21.21 -1.33 -20.68
N ASP A 368 -21.90 -1.32 -21.81
CA ASP A 368 -21.51 -0.57 -23.01
C ASP A 368 -21.78 0.95 -22.94
N SER A 369 -22.26 1.44 -21.79
CA SER A 369 -22.57 2.85 -21.50
C SER A 369 -23.62 3.50 -22.40
N LYS A 370 -24.42 2.72 -23.15
CA LYS A 370 -25.45 3.27 -24.04
C LYS A 370 -26.79 3.46 -23.38
N LEU A 371 -27.15 2.60 -22.44
CA LEU A 371 -28.47 2.56 -21.83
C LEU A 371 -28.39 2.77 -20.31
N LEU A 372 -29.44 3.39 -19.80
CA LEU A 372 -29.74 3.49 -18.37
C LEU A 372 -31.12 2.87 -18.14
N ALA A 373 -31.16 1.78 -17.39
CA ALA A 373 -32.39 1.13 -16.98
C ALA A 373 -32.85 1.63 -15.62
N SER A 374 -34.16 1.70 -15.45
CA SER A 374 -34.78 2.09 -14.19
C SER A 374 -36.06 1.29 -13.95
N SER A 375 -36.26 0.83 -12.72
CA SER A 375 -37.46 0.12 -12.30
C SER A 375 -38.24 0.90 -11.26
N SER A 376 -39.55 0.73 -11.26
CA SER A 376 -40.43 1.46 -10.34
C SER A 376 -41.57 0.59 -9.78
N ARG A 377 -42.18 1.11 -8.72
CA ARG A 377 -43.43 0.58 -8.16
C ARG A 377 -44.61 0.71 -9.11
N ASP A 378 -44.51 1.50 -10.17
CA ASP A 378 -45.50 1.57 -11.26
C ASP A 378 -45.55 0.31 -12.14
N MET A 379 -44.77 -0.73 -11.79
CA MET A 379 -44.68 -2.03 -12.48
C MET A 379 -43.94 -1.97 -13.82
N ILE A 380 -43.33 -0.84 -14.14
CA ILE A 380 -42.69 -0.57 -15.43
C ILE A 380 -41.17 -0.50 -15.25
N VAL A 381 -40.46 -0.96 -16.29
CA VAL A 381 -39.05 -0.66 -16.48
C VAL A 381 -38.91 0.33 -17.64
N ARG A 382 -38.16 1.41 -17.44
CA ARG A 382 -37.83 2.38 -18.49
C ARG A 382 -36.37 2.26 -18.87
N LEU A 383 -36.09 2.30 -20.17
CA LEU A 383 -34.74 2.38 -20.73
C LEU A 383 -34.52 3.76 -21.34
N PHE A 384 -33.48 4.44 -20.88
CA PHE A 384 -33.06 5.74 -21.38
C PHE A 384 -31.74 5.59 -22.12
N ASN A 385 -31.50 6.47 -23.09
CA ASN A 385 -30.17 6.68 -23.61
C ASN A 385 -29.30 7.31 -22.51
N ALA A 386 -28.19 6.67 -22.14
CA ALA A 386 -27.36 7.09 -21.01
C ALA A 386 -26.68 8.45 -21.23
N ALA A 387 -26.36 8.81 -22.48
CA ALA A 387 -25.67 10.05 -22.81
C ALA A 387 -26.60 11.27 -22.88
N THR A 388 -27.84 11.07 -23.34
CA THR A 388 -28.80 12.17 -23.58
C THR A 388 -29.93 12.23 -22.55
N GLY A 389 -30.14 11.14 -21.79
CA GLY A 389 -31.25 11.01 -20.85
C GLY A 389 -32.62 10.83 -21.52
N VAL A 390 -32.68 10.64 -22.84
CA VAL A 390 -33.94 10.49 -23.58
C VAL A 390 -34.50 9.09 -23.39
N LEU A 391 -35.80 8.99 -23.08
CA LEU A 391 -36.52 7.72 -22.98
C LEU A 391 -36.54 7.00 -24.33
N GLN A 392 -36.02 5.78 -24.38
CA GLN A 392 -36.02 4.94 -25.58
C GLN A 392 -37.10 3.88 -25.54
N GLN A 393 -37.30 3.21 -24.40
CA GLN A 393 -38.25 2.10 -24.29
C GLN A 393 -38.96 2.07 -22.94
N THR A 394 -40.19 1.54 -22.97
CA THR A 394 -41.02 1.30 -21.79
C THR A 394 -41.43 -0.18 -21.78
N LEU A 395 -40.81 -0.96 -20.90
CA LEU A 395 -41.02 -2.39 -20.79
C LEU A 395 -42.18 -2.66 -19.82
N LYS A 396 -43.30 -3.15 -20.37
CA LYS A 396 -44.52 -3.48 -19.63
C LYS A 396 -44.70 -4.99 -19.60
N GLY A 397 -45.09 -5.54 -18.45
CA GLY A 397 -45.46 -6.95 -18.36
C GLY A 397 -45.49 -7.52 -16.95
N HIS A 398 -44.73 -6.95 -16.02
CA HIS A 398 -44.84 -7.31 -14.60
C HIS A 398 -46.22 -6.96 -14.03
N ARG A 399 -46.67 -7.75 -13.05
CA ARG A 399 -47.99 -7.63 -12.42
C ARG A 399 -47.96 -6.96 -11.04
N ALA A 400 -46.76 -6.61 -10.58
CA ALA A 400 -46.52 -5.95 -9.31
C ALA A 400 -45.24 -5.10 -9.40
N HIS A 401 -44.85 -4.48 -8.30
CA HIS A 401 -43.69 -3.59 -8.22
C HIS A 401 -42.41 -4.25 -8.72
N VAL A 402 -41.66 -3.54 -9.57
CA VAL A 402 -40.35 -4.00 -10.03
C VAL A 402 -39.29 -3.47 -9.07
N CYS A 403 -38.60 -4.36 -8.38
CA CYS A 403 -37.68 -4.05 -7.29
C CYS A 403 -36.24 -3.86 -7.74
N SER A 404 -35.80 -4.59 -8.77
CA SER A 404 -34.42 -4.53 -9.25
C SER A 404 -34.34 -4.68 -10.76
N VAL A 405 -33.34 -4.05 -11.35
CA VAL A 405 -32.93 -4.23 -12.75
C VAL A 405 -31.42 -4.43 -12.83
N ALA A 406 -30.97 -5.29 -13.74
CA ALA A 406 -29.56 -5.55 -13.99
C ALA A 406 -29.33 -5.94 -15.45
N PHE A 407 -28.37 -5.30 -16.11
CA PHE A 407 -27.92 -5.71 -17.44
C PHE A 407 -26.99 -6.92 -17.36
N SER A 408 -27.04 -7.77 -18.38
CA SER A 408 -26.02 -8.79 -18.62
C SER A 408 -24.68 -8.12 -18.97
N PRO A 409 -23.53 -8.78 -18.71
CA PRO A 409 -22.21 -8.20 -18.99
C PRO A 409 -21.99 -7.81 -20.46
N ASP A 410 -22.65 -8.50 -21.39
CA ASP A 410 -22.63 -8.19 -22.83
C ASP A 410 -23.60 -7.08 -23.25
N SER A 411 -24.34 -6.48 -22.31
CA SER A 411 -25.36 -5.43 -22.50
C SER A 411 -26.58 -5.84 -23.34
N ARG A 412 -26.76 -7.11 -23.68
CA ARG A 412 -27.84 -7.56 -24.60
C ARG A 412 -29.13 -7.94 -23.91
N VAL A 413 -29.07 -8.33 -22.64
CA VAL A 413 -30.23 -8.77 -21.87
C VAL A 413 -30.36 -7.91 -20.63
N LEU A 414 -31.59 -7.49 -20.33
CA LEU A 414 -31.93 -6.87 -19.07
C LEU A 414 -32.73 -7.85 -18.22
N ALA A 415 -32.32 -8.09 -16.98
CA ALA A 415 -33.13 -8.80 -16.00
C ALA A 415 -33.90 -7.80 -15.14
N SER A 416 -35.18 -8.07 -14.89
CA SER A 416 -36.01 -7.33 -13.92
C SER A 416 -36.65 -8.27 -12.91
N ALA A 417 -36.48 -7.97 -11.62
CA ALA A 417 -37.04 -8.73 -10.50
C ALA A 417 -38.24 -7.99 -9.90
N SER A 418 -39.28 -8.72 -9.51
CA SER A 418 -40.56 -8.14 -9.10
C SER A 418 -41.20 -8.85 -7.91
N HIS A 419 -42.10 -8.12 -7.24
CA HIS A 419 -43.04 -8.68 -6.27
C HIS A 419 -44.04 -9.66 -6.88
N ASP A 420 -44.13 -9.77 -8.22
CA ASP A 420 -44.97 -10.79 -8.87
C ASP A 420 -44.33 -12.19 -8.90
N GLU A 421 -43.26 -12.37 -8.11
CA GLU A 421 -42.54 -13.64 -7.92
C GLU A 421 -41.79 -14.10 -9.18
N THR A 422 -41.59 -13.21 -10.15
CA THR A 422 -40.88 -13.52 -11.40
C THR A 422 -39.65 -12.64 -11.62
N VAL A 423 -38.63 -13.25 -12.25
CA VAL A 423 -37.58 -12.50 -12.94
C VAL A 423 -37.87 -12.54 -14.43
N ARG A 424 -37.94 -11.38 -15.08
CA ARG A 424 -38.15 -11.28 -16.53
C ARG A 424 -36.87 -10.87 -17.22
N LEU A 425 -36.61 -11.49 -18.36
CA LEU A 425 -35.45 -11.22 -19.21
C LEU A 425 -35.92 -10.56 -20.49
N TRP A 426 -35.40 -9.37 -20.76
CA TRP A 426 -35.77 -8.54 -21.89
C TRP A 426 -34.59 -8.41 -22.85
N ASP A 427 -34.86 -8.34 -24.14
CA ASP A 427 -33.88 -7.84 -25.09
C ASP A 427 -33.64 -6.35 -24.85
N ALA A 428 -32.39 -5.96 -24.60
CA ALA A 428 -32.07 -4.56 -24.31
C ALA A 428 -32.22 -3.63 -25.53
N ALA A 429 -32.14 -4.17 -26.75
CA ALA A 429 -32.21 -3.40 -27.98
C ALA A 429 -33.64 -3.27 -28.52
N SER A 430 -34.45 -4.32 -28.46
CA SER A 430 -35.85 -4.30 -28.92
C SER A 430 -36.87 -4.04 -27.82
N GLY A 431 -36.52 -4.30 -26.55
CA GLY A 431 -37.44 -4.22 -25.42
C GLY A 431 -38.40 -5.41 -25.32
N GLU A 432 -38.21 -6.44 -26.14
CA GLU A 432 -39.07 -7.62 -26.14
C GLU A 432 -38.76 -8.54 -24.95
N LEU A 433 -39.81 -9.15 -24.39
CA LEU A 433 -39.66 -10.16 -23.35
C LEU A 433 -39.18 -11.49 -23.96
N LYS A 434 -37.98 -11.94 -23.57
CA LYS A 434 -37.40 -13.22 -23.98
C LYS A 434 -37.84 -14.37 -23.09
N HIS A 435 -37.68 -14.21 -21.77
CA HIS A 435 -37.96 -15.28 -20.80
C HIS A 435 -38.61 -14.75 -19.52
N THR A 436 -39.34 -15.63 -18.83
CA THR A 436 -39.87 -15.39 -17.49
C THR A 436 -39.46 -16.55 -16.60
N LEU A 437 -38.60 -16.27 -15.62
CA LEU A 437 -38.12 -17.22 -14.63
C LEU A 437 -39.09 -17.27 -13.46
N LYS A 438 -39.54 -18.48 -13.13
CA LYS A 438 -40.44 -18.77 -12.01
C LYS A 438 -39.81 -19.87 -11.17
N GLY A 439 -39.70 -19.66 -9.86
CA GLY A 439 -39.09 -20.62 -8.93
C GLY A 439 -39.29 -20.20 -7.48
N HIS A 440 -39.08 -18.91 -7.21
CA HIS A 440 -39.36 -18.32 -5.90
C HIS A 440 -40.85 -18.41 -5.53
N GLY A 441 -41.12 -18.87 -4.30
CA GLY A 441 -42.44 -18.82 -3.67
C GLY A 441 -42.71 -17.53 -2.88
N GLY A 442 -42.23 -16.39 -3.39
CA GLY A 442 -42.38 -15.09 -2.74
C GLY A 442 -41.76 -13.95 -3.53
N HIS A 443 -41.97 -12.72 -3.05
CA HIS A 443 -41.51 -11.50 -3.74
C HIS A 443 -40.00 -11.50 -3.99
N ILE A 444 -39.58 -11.13 -5.19
CA ILE A 444 -38.16 -11.05 -5.56
C ILE A 444 -37.68 -9.60 -5.44
N TYR A 445 -36.64 -9.39 -4.63
CA TYR A 445 -36.10 -8.06 -4.36
C TYR A 445 -34.89 -7.70 -5.21
N SER A 446 -34.12 -8.70 -5.64
CA SER A 446 -32.90 -8.47 -6.42
C SER A 446 -32.66 -9.56 -7.45
N ALA A 447 -32.13 -9.18 -8.60
CA ALA A 447 -31.56 -10.09 -9.60
C ALA A 447 -30.25 -9.50 -10.11
N SER A 448 -29.25 -10.34 -10.37
CA SER A 448 -27.93 -9.91 -10.84
C SER A 448 -27.27 -11.00 -11.67
N PHE A 449 -26.62 -10.62 -12.77
CA PHE A 449 -25.81 -11.52 -13.58
C PHE A 449 -24.41 -11.64 -13.00
N SER A 450 -23.82 -12.84 -13.11
CA SER A 450 -22.40 -13.01 -12.81
C SER A 450 -21.55 -12.33 -13.91
N PRO A 451 -20.40 -11.72 -13.56
CA PRO A 451 -19.51 -11.08 -14.54
C PRO A 451 -19.06 -12.01 -15.68
N ASN A 452 -18.89 -13.31 -15.40
CA ASN A 452 -18.57 -14.33 -16.41
C ASN A 452 -19.76 -14.76 -17.30
N SER A 453 -20.93 -14.13 -17.15
CA SER A 453 -22.17 -14.38 -17.92
C SER A 453 -22.73 -15.80 -17.84
N ARG A 454 -22.32 -16.61 -16.85
CA ARG A 454 -22.79 -18.00 -16.70
C ARG A 454 -24.02 -18.12 -15.81
N LEU A 455 -24.10 -17.28 -14.78
CA LEU A 455 -25.13 -17.37 -13.75
C LEU A 455 -25.97 -16.09 -13.71
N LEU A 456 -27.24 -16.27 -13.40
CA LEU A 456 -28.10 -15.22 -12.89
C LEU A 456 -28.48 -15.61 -11.47
N ALA A 457 -28.31 -14.72 -10.52
CA ALA A 457 -28.76 -14.93 -9.14
C ALA A 457 -30.02 -14.09 -8.88
N SER A 458 -30.89 -14.57 -8.00
CA SER A 458 -32.12 -13.87 -7.60
C SER A 458 -32.39 -14.06 -6.11
N ALA A 459 -32.82 -13.00 -5.42
CA ALA A 459 -32.99 -12.95 -3.97
C ALA A 459 -34.44 -12.60 -3.59
N SER A 460 -34.98 -13.26 -2.57
CA SER A 460 -36.42 -13.27 -2.33
C SER A 460 -36.85 -13.15 -0.86
N HIS A 461 -38.13 -12.81 -0.68
CA HIS A 461 -38.87 -12.80 0.57
C HIS A 461 -38.84 -14.15 1.30
N ASN A 462 -38.78 -15.25 0.55
CA ASN A 462 -38.74 -16.62 1.06
C ASN A 462 -37.40 -17.00 1.73
N LYS A 463 -36.49 -16.04 1.93
CA LYS A 463 -35.20 -16.19 2.61
C LYS A 463 -34.16 -16.99 1.82
N THR A 464 -34.40 -17.23 0.53
CA THR A 464 -33.47 -17.96 -0.34
C THR A 464 -32.86 -17.06 -1.41
N VAL A 465 -31.73 -17.54 -1.93
CA VAL A 465 -31.15 -17.05 -3.19
C VAL A 465 -31.17 -18.20 -4.19
N GLU A 466 -31.66 -17.96 -5.39
CA GLU A 466 -31.70 -18.95 -6.47
C GLU A 466 -30.69 -18.59 -7.55
N LEU A 467 -29.89 -19.58 -7.96
CA LEU A 467 -28.92 -19.51 -9.05
C LEU A 467 -29.49 -20.17 -10.29
N TRP A 468 -29.50 -19.45 -11.40
CA TRP A 468 -30.02 -19.87 -12.69
C TRP A 468 -28.89 -19.93 -13.71
N ASP A 469 -28.94 -20.93 -14.58
CA ASP A 469 -28.05 -20.99 -15.74
C ASP A 469 -28.51 -19.96 -16.79
N VAL A 470 -27.59 -19.15 -17.30
CA VAL A 470 -27.93 -18.10 -18.29
C VAL A 470 -28.10 -18.67 -19.70
N ALA A 471 -27.50 -19.83 -20.02
CA ALA A 471 -27.61 -20.44 -21.34
C ALA A 471 -28.96 -21.16 -21.53
N THR A 472 -29.46 -21.83 -20.49
CA THR A 472 -30.70 -22.60 -20.51
C THR A 472 -31.86 -21.94 -19.76
N TYR A 473 -31.58 -20.95 -18.91
CA TYR A 473 -32.55 -20.29 -18.02
C TYR A 473 -33.22 -21.24 -17.02
N THR A 474 -32.54 -22.32 -16.66
CA THR A 474 -33.01 -23.30 -15.66
C THR A 474 -32.43 -23.04 -14.29
N LEU A 475 -33.20 -23.34 -13.24
CA LEU A 475 -32.73 -23.29 -11.85
C LEU A 475 -31.63 -24.34 -11.63
N LEU A 476 -30.47 -23.91 -11.17
CA LEU A 476 -29.33 -24.78 -10.83
C LEU A 476 -29.30 -25.11 -9.34
N GLN A 477 -29.41 -24.10 -8.49
CA GLN A 477 -29.25 -24.23 -7.04
C GLN A 477 -30.14 -23.23 -6.28
N THR A 478 -30.56 -23.63 -5.09
CA THR A 478 -31.25 -22.78 -4.12
C THR A 478 -30.41 -22.70 -2.86
N LEU A 479 -29.81 -21.53 -2.63
CA LEU A 479 -28.98 -21.24 -1.46
C LEU A 479 -29.90 -20.93 -0.28
N LYS A 480 -29.80 -21.75 0.78
CA LYS A 480 -30.59 -21.64 2.01
C LYS A 480 -29.65 -21.37 3.18
N GLY A 481 -30.06 -20.49 4.09
CA GLY A 481 -29.32 -20.24 5.33
C GLY A 481 -29.67 -18.93 6.04
N HIS A 482 -30.16 -17.93 5.31
CA HIS A 482 -30.69 -16.71 5.94
C HIS A 482 -31.95 -16.99 6.76
N SER A 483 -32.09 -16.29 7.88
CA SER A 483 -33.26 -16.41 8.77
C SER A 483 -34.31 -15.31 8.51
N GLY A 484 -33.93 -14.28 7.77
CA GLY A 484 -34.77 -13.20 7.25
C GLY A 484 -34.80 -13.18 5.72
N LEU A 485 -35.62 -12.29 5.16
CA LEU A 485 -35.68 -12.11 3.70
C LEU A 485 -34.38 -11.53 3.14
N VAL A 486 -34.07 -11.85 1.89
CA VAL A 486 -32.85 -11.39 1.23
C VAL A 486 -33.17 -10.18 0.35
N TRP A 487 -32.59 -9.02 0.68
CA TRP A 487 -32.86 -7.74 0.03
C TRP A 487 -32.07 -7.56 -1.27
N LYS A 488 -30.75 -7.81 -1.23
CA LYS A 488 -29.84 -7.56 -2.35
C LYS A 488 -28.78 -8.65 -2.44
N ILE A 489 -28.28 -8.84 -3.65
CA ILE A 489 -27.19 -9.76 -3.97
C ILE A 489 -26.19 -9.08 -4.89
N ALA A 490 -24.92 -9.47 -4.77
CA ALA A 490 -23.85 -8.99 -5.63
C ALA A 490 -22.83 -10.11 -5.87
N PHE A 491 -22.45 -10.34 -7.12
CA PHE A 491 -21.32 -11.22 -7.43
C PHE A 491 -20.00 -10.47 -7.23
N SER A 492 -18.98 -11.17 -6.77
CA SER A 492 -17.61 -10.68 -6.85
C SER A 492 -17.20 -10.50 -8.31
N PRO A 493 -16.31 -9.54 -8.63
CA PRO A 493 -15.81 -9.32 -10.00
C PRO A 493 -15.24 -10.58 -10.67
N ASP A 494 -14.60 -11.47 -9.90
CA ASP A 494 -14.08 -12.76 -10.39
C ASP A 494 -15.15 -13.86 -10.57
N SER A 495 -16.42 -13.55 -10.24
CA SER A 495 -17.58 -14.44 -10.26
C SER A 495 -17.51 -15.66 -9.33
N ARG A 496 -16.55 -15.73 -8.40
CA ARG A 496 -16.36 -16.90 -7.51
C ARG A 496 -17.20 -16.84 -6.24
N VAL A 497 -17.53 -15.64 -5.79
CA VAL A 497 -18.29 -15.41 -4.56
C VAL A 497 -19.56 -14.64 -4.89
N LEU A 498 -20.65 -15.03 -4.25
CA LEU A 498 -21.89 -14.25 -4.21
C LEU A 498 -22.07 -13.72 -2.79
N ALA A 499 -22.27 -12.41 -2.64
CA ALA A 499 -22.69 -11.81 -1.39
C ALA A 499 -24.22 -11.63 -1.36
N SER A 500 -24.85 -11.90 -0.22
CA SER A 500 -26.28 -11.64 0.01
C SER A 500 -26.51 -10.83 1.28
N ALA A 501 -27.32 -9.77 1.16
CA ALA A 501 -27.73 -8.89 2.25
C ALA A 501 -29.14 -9.25 2.72
N SER A 502 -29.34 -9.37 4.04
CA SER A 502 -30.58 -9.89 4.60
C SER A 502 -31.16 -9.06 5.74
N ASP A 503 -32.46 -9.21 5.93
CA ASP A 503 -33.21 -8.67 7.07
C ASP A 503 -32.79 -9.26 8.41
N ASP A 504 -32.09 -10.41 8.40
CA ASP A 504 -31.47 -11.00 9.59
C ASP A 504 -30.22 -10.28 10.10
N LYS A 505 -29.92 -9.10 9.55
CA LYS A 505 -28.78 -8.23 9.91
C LYS A 505 -27.41 -8.77 9.51
N THR A 506 -27.36 -9.85 8.72
CA THR A 506 -26.10 -10.45 8.26
C THR A 506 -25.87 -10.22 6.77
N VAL A 507 -24.59 -10.26 6.39
CA VAL A 507 -24.19 -10.50 5.00
C VAL A 507 -23.62 -11.92 4.91
N ARG A 508 -24.01 -12.69 3.91
CA ARG A 508 -23.46 -14.03 3.68
C ARG A 508 -22.70 -14.10 2.38
N LEU A 509 -21.56 -14.80 2.41
CA LEU A 509 -20.71 -15.06 1.25
C LEU A 509 -20.84 -16.53 0.85
N TRP A 510 -21.20 -16.76 -0.40
CA TRP A 510 -21.46 -18.08 -0.97
C TRP A 510 -20.48 -18.37 -2.09
N ASP A 511 -19.97 -19.59 -2.13
CA ASP A 511 -19.22 -20.10 -3.26
C ASP A 511 -20.18 -20.33 -4.44
N THR A 512 -19.92 -19.71 -5.59
CA THR A 512 -20.86 -19.75 -6.72
C THR A 512 -20.86 -21.07 -7.48
N ALA A 513 -19.79 -21.86 -7.37
CA ALA A 513 -19.67 -23.15 -8.04
C ALA A 513 -20.38 -24.27 -7.26
N THR A 514 -20.22 -24.25 -5.94
CA THR A 514 -20.73 -25.30 -5.04
C THR A 514 -22.03 -24.91 -4.34
N GLY A 515 -22.36 -23.62 -4.27
CA GLY A 515 -23.51 -23.09 -3.53
C GLY A 515 -23.34 -23.15 -2.01
N THR A 516 -22.11 -23.41 -1.54
CA THR A 516 -21.82 -23.54 -0.11
C THR A 516 -21.62 -22.18 0.54
N LEU A 517 -22.06 -22.05 1.80
CA LEU A 517 -21.81 -20.87 2.61
C LEU A 517 -20.35 -20.84 3.05
N GLN A 518 -19.59 -19.83 2.64
CA GLN A 518 -18.19 -19.65 3.01
C GLN A 518 -18.05 -18.85 4.30
N GLN A 519 -18.75 -17.71 4.41
CA GLN A 519 -18.65 -16.79 5.55
C GLN A 519 -20.00 -16.13 5.87
N THR A 520 -20.19 -15.77 7.13
CA THR A 520 -21.28 -14.89 7.59
C THR A 520 -20.65 -13.69 8.27
N LEU A 521 -20.94 -12.50 7.77
CA LEU A 521 -20.45 -11.23 8.29
C LEU A 521 -21.52 -10.65 9.22
N GLU A 522 -21.14 -10.52 10.49
CA GLU A 522 -21.99 -10.02 11.57
C GLU A 522 -21.42 -8.68 12.08
N GLY A 523 -22.30 -7.75 12.43
CA GLY A 523 -21.89 -6.46 13.00
C GLY A 523 -22.92 -5.34 12.82
N HIS A 524 -23.81 -5.46 11.83
CA HIS A 524 -24.93 -4.52 11.68
C HIS A 524 -25.99 -4.72 12.78
N ASN A 525 -26.57 -3.61 13.24
CA ASN A 525 -27.61 -3.62 14.26
C ASN A 525 -29.04 -3.59 13.67
N GLY A 526 -29.15 -3.38 12.36
CA GLY A 526 -30.40 -3.39 11.59
C GLY A 526 -30.31 -4.27 10.35
N SER A 527 -31.43 -4.40 9.64
CA SER A 527 -31.51 -5.13 8.37
C SER A 527 -30.46 -4.61 7.38
N VAL A 528 -29.70 -5.52 6.77
CA VAL A 528 -28.77 -5.15 5.69
C VAL A 528 -29.56 -5.08 4.40
N LEU A 529 -29.64 -3.89 3.82
CA LEU A 529 -30.47 -3.60 2.65
C LEU A 529 -29.72 -3.84 1.34
N THR A 530 -28.40 -3.73 1.35
CA THR A 530 -27.59 -3.78 0.13
C THR A 530 -26.17 -4.24 0.41
N VAL A 531 -25.54 -4.83 -0.61
CA VAL A 531 -24.13 -5.21 -0.65
C VAL A 531 -23.54 -4.88 -2.01
N ALA A 532 -22.25 -4.50 -2.05
CA ALA A 532 -21.51 -4.25 -3.28
C ALA A 532 -20.03 -4.59 -3.08
N PHE A 533 -19.44 -5.34 -4.01
CA PHE A 533 -17.99 -5.54 -4.05
C PHE A 533 -17.28 -4.34 -4.67
N SER A 534 -16.07 -4.05 -4.20
CA SER A 534 -15.16 -3.16 -4.93
C SER A 534 -14.72 -3.82 -6.24
N PRO A 535 -14.41 -3.04 -7.30
CA PRO A 535 -13.98 -3.59 -8.59
C PRO A 535 -12.72 -4.48 -8.50
N ASP A 536 -11.84 -4.23 -7.53
CA ASP A 536 -10.65 -5.04 -7.28
C ASP A 536 -10.90 -6.28 -6.40
N SER A 537 -12.16 -6.53 -6.03
CA SER A 537 -12.60 -7.64 -5.16
C SER A 537 -12.02 -7.64 -3.74
N ARG A 538 -11.35 -6.57 -3.30
CA ARG A 538 -10.73 -6.52 -1.96
C ARG A 538 -11.70 -6.13 -0.86
N LEU A 539 -12.63 -5.24 -1.16
CA LEU A 539 -13.60 -4.73 -0.21
C LEU A 539 -15.01 -5.21 -0.57
N LEU A 540 -15.81 -5.39 0.46
CA LEU A 540 -17.25 -5.52 0.37
C LEU A 540 -17.86 -4.37 1.17
N ALA A 541 -18.75 -3.60 0.56
CA ALA A 541 -19.54 -2.60 1.26
C ALA A 541 -20.93 -3.16 1.56
N SER A 542 -21.46 -2.90 2.75
CA SER A 542 -22.84 -3.18 3.12
C SER A 542 -23.51 -1.95 3.71
N ALA A 543 -24.80 -1.77 3.43
CA ALA A 543 -25.58 -0.66 3.97
C ALA A 543 -26.86 -1.16 4.65
N SER A 544 -27.24 -0.49 5.73
CA SER A 544 -28.20 -1.03 6.69
C SER A 544 -29.20 0.00 7.22
N LYS A 545 -30.31 -0.52 7.77
CA LYS A 545 -31.28 0.25 8.56
C LYS A 545 -30.71 0.80 9.87
N ASP A 546 -29.52 0.38 10.29
CA ASP A 546 -28.80 1.03 11.40
C ASP A 546 -28.17 2.37 11.02
N LYS A 547 -28.41 2.85 9.79
CA LYS A 547 -27.93 4.13 9.25
C LYS A 547 -26.44 4.15 8.93
N MET A 548 -25.77 2.99 8.99
CA MET A 548 -24.35 2.86 8.73
C MET A 548 -24.09 2.20 7.38
N VAL A 549 -22.96 2.54 6.78
CA VAL A 549 -22.29 1.73 5.76
C VAL A 549 -21.07 1.07 6.40
N GLN A 550 -20.88 -0.22 6.21
CA GLN A 550 -19.71 -0.97 6.69
C GLN A 550 -18.89 -1.47 5.52
N LEU A 551 -17.57 -1.35 5.62
CA LEU A 551 -16.59 -1.90 4.68
C LEU A 551 -15.91 -3.10 5.31
N TRP A 552 -15.94 -4.22 4.64
CA TRP A 552 -15.34 -5.47 5.06
C TRP A 552 -14.22 -5.82 4.10
N ASP A 553 -13.18 -6.45 4.61
CA ASP A 553 -12.26 -7.17 3.75
C ASP A 553 -12.98 -8.41 3.20
N ALA A 554 -13.07 -8.50 1.87
CA ALA A 554 -13.85 -9.52 1.19
C ALA A 554 -13.30 -10.95 1.35
N SER A 555 -12.01 -11.08 1.70
CA SER A 555 -11.34 -12.38 1.84
C SER A 555 -11.41 -12.91 3.27
N THR A 556 -11.20 -12.04 4.25
CA THR A 556 -11.14 -12.37 5.67
C THR A 556 -12.47 -12.17 6.39
N GLY A 557 -13.36 -11.35 5.83
CA GLY A 557 -14.61 -10.95 6.47
C GLY A 557 -14.44 -9.94 7.61
N VAL A 558 -13.22 -9.41 7.81
CA VAL A 558 -12.93 -8.46 8.89
C VAL A 558 -13.49 -7.08 8.55
N LEU A 559 -14.18 -6.47 9.52
CA LEU A 559 -14.67 -5.09 9.41
C LEU A 559 -13.48 -4.11 9.39
N GLN A 560 -13.34 -3.36 8.30
CA GLN A 560 -12.26 -2.39 8.08
C GLN A 560 -12.67 -0.97 8.47
N GLN A 561 -13.90 -0.55 8.12
CA GLN A 561 -14.38 0.80 8.38
C GLN A 561 -15.91 0.85 8.50
N THR A 562 -16.40 1.76 9.34
CA THR A 562 -17.81 2.11 9.43
C THR A 562 -18.00 3.59 9.09
N LEU A 563 -18.97 3.90 8.23
CA LEU A 563 -19.35 5.25 7.80
C LEU A 563 -20.75 5.55 8.36
N GLY A 564 -20.83 6.51 9.29
CA GLY A 564 -22.03 6.77 10.09
C GLY A 564 -22.60 8.16 9.94
N GLU A 565 -22.46 8.77 8.77
CA GLU A 565 -22.84 10.17 8.61
C GLU A 565 -24.30 10.37 8.20
N HIS A 566 -25.00 9.32 7.72
CA HIS A 566 -26.41 9.40 7.34
C HIS A 566 -27.35 9.50 8.56
N ASN A 567 -28.45 10.25 8.41
CA ASN A 567 -29.39 10.49 9.51
C ASN A 567 -30.53 9.47 9.58
N ASP A 568 -30.67 8.64 8.54
CA ASP A 568 -31.70 7.62 8.40
C ASP A 568 -31.17 6.40 7.62
N PHE A 569 -31.99 5.38 7.41
CA PHE A 569 -31.63 4.10 6.78
C PHE A 569 -30.83 4.29 5.51
N VAL A 570 -29.72 3.56 5.37
CA VAL A 570 -28.94 3.58 4.13
C VAL A 570 -29.46 2.46 3.23
N ASN A 571 -30.15 2.86 2.18
CA ASN A 571 -30.91 1.98 1.31
C ASN A 571 -30.03 1.26 0.29
N THR A 572 -28.95 1.92 -0.15
CA THR A 572 -28.07 1.40 -1.20
C THR A 572 -26.64 1.90 -1.01
N VAL A 573 -25.70 1.14 -1.57
CA VAL A 573 -24.27 1.46 -1.61
C VAL A 573 -23.67 0.86 -2.87
N THR A 574 -22.77 1.58 -3.51
CA THR A 574 -22.09 1.12 -4.72
C THR A 574 -20.71 1.75 -4.85
N PHE A 575 -19.74 1.00 -5.38
CA PHE A 575 -18.43 1.52 -5.73
C PHE A 575 -18.44 2.08 -7.16
N SER A 576 -17.65 3.11 -7.41
CA SER A 576 -17.35 3.52 -8.78
C SER A 576 -16.47 2.46 -9.47
N PRO A 577 -16.65 2.18 -10.77
CA PRO A 577 -15.83 1.23 -11.53
C PRO A 577 -14.32 1.50 -11.50
N ASP A 578 -13.91 2.76 -11.35
CA ASP A 578 -12.52 3.16 -11.22
C ASP A 578 -11.91 2.96 -9.81
N SER A 579 -12.69 2.40 -8.87
CA SER A 579 -12.31 2.21 -7.46
C SER A 579 -11.87 3.50 -6.75
N ARG A 580 -12.38 4.67 -7.14
CA ARG A 580 -12.02 5.94 -6.46
C ARG A 580 -13.07 6.42 -5.48
N LEU A 581 -14.33 6.09 -5.75
CA LEU A 581 -15.47 6.59 -5.02
C LEU A 581 -16.36 5.44 -4.52
N LEU A 582 -17.05 5.73 -3.42
CA LEU A 582 -18.20 4.97 -2.96
C LEU A 582 -19.39 5.94 -2.92
N ALA A 583 -20.56 5.51 -3.35
CA ALA A 583 -21.79 6.27 -3.18
C ALA A 583 -22.77 5.51 -2.29
N SER A 584 -23.44 6.21 -1.39
CA SER A 584 -24.53 5.68 -0.56
C SER A 584 -25.77 6.55 -0.68
N ALA A 585 -26.95 5.93 -0.71
CA ALA A 585 -28.22 6.65 -0.74
C ALA A 585 -29.08 6.27 0.46
N SER A 586 -29.77 7.25 1.03
CA SER A 586 -30.47 7.09 2.30
C SER A 586 -31.90 7.61 2.27
N SER A 587 -32.67 7.13 3.24
CA SER A 587 -34.01 7.62 3.54
C SER A 587 -34.03 9.06 4.05
N ASP A 588 -32.86 9.62 4.42
CA ASP A 588 -32.68 11.04 4.76
C ASP A 588 -32.74 11.99 3.55
N ALA A 589 -33.18 11.49 2.39
CA ALA A 589 -33.26 12.18 1.10
C ALA A 589 -31.91 12.62 0.51
N THR A 590 -30.80 12.08 1.01
CA THR A 590 -29.46 12.42 0.51
C THR A 590 -28.76 11.25 -0.18
N VAL A 591 -27.90 11.61 -1.13
CA VAL A 591 -26.83 10.74 -1.64
C VAL A 591 -25.52 11.27 -1.11
N ARG A 592 -24.67 10.39 -0.57
CA ARG A 592 -23.33 10.73 -0.10
C ARG A 592 -22.30 10.05 -0.96
N VAL A 593 -21.29 10.82 -1.36
CA VAL A 593 -20.15 10.33 -2.13
C VAL A 593 -18.93 10.39 -1.23
N TRP A 594 -18.23 9.27 -1.13
CA TRP A 594 -17.06 9.06 -0.30
C TRP A 594 -15.87 8.77 -1.20
N GLY A 595 -14.67 9.19 -0.81
CA GLY A 595 -13.44 8.86 -1.52
C GLY A 595 -12.23 8.86 -0.59
N ALA A 596 -11.17 8.14 -0.96
CA ALA A 596 -9.93 8.13 -0.17
C ALA A 596 -9.30 9.52 -0.16
N ALA A 597 -8.66 9.92 0.95
CA ALA A 597 -7.98 11.22 1.05
C ALA A 597 -6.90 11.41 -0.03
N THR A 598 -6.27 10.32 -0.49
CA THR A 598 -5.19 10.31 -1.48
C THR A 598 -5.62 9.84 -2.88
N GLY A 599 -6.91 9.59 -3.11
CA GLY A 599 -7.49 9.46 -4.47
C GLY A 599 -7.61 8.05 -5.07
N ALA A 600 -7.30 6.97 -4.34
CA ALA A 600 -7.60 5.60 -4.75
C ALA A 600 -8.03 4.73 -3.54
N LEU A 601 -9.02 3.86 -3.74
CA LEU A 601 -9.54 2.92 -2.73
C LEU A 601 -8.92 1.52 -2.84
#